data_AF-A0A3B8UKZ8-F1
#
_entry.id   AF-A0A3B8UKZ8-F1
#
_cell.length_a   1.000
_cell.length_b   1.000
_cell.length_c   1.000
_cell.angle_alpha   90.00
_cell.angle_beta   90.00
_cell.angle_gamma   90.00
#
_symmetry.space_group_name_H-M   'P 1'
#
loop_
_entity.id
_entity.type
_entity.pdbx_description
1 polymer ?
#
loop_
_entity_poly.entity_id
_entity_poly.type
_entity_poly.pdbx_seq_one_letter_code
_entity_poly.pdbx_strand_id
1 'polypeptide(L)' 'KKLKEVVGEDGIVGRIGGDEFMIVLKGINDDYALRGVLRAIRTQVKWEFKNDYENFQVTTSIGVAFSPNNG' A
#
# COMPACT_ATOMS: atom_id res chain seq x y z
N LYS A 1 -5.25 8.81 6.48
CA LYS A 1 -5.99 9.33 5.30
C LYS A 1 -5.24 9.09 3.99
N LYS A 2 -3.96 9.44 3.88
CA LYS A 2 -3.18 9.38 2.63
C LYS A 2 -3.10 8.02 1.92
N LEU A 3 -2.99 6.89 2.63
CA LEU A 3 -3.04 5.56 1.98
C LEU A 3 -4.39 5.26 1.33
N LYS A 4 -5.50 5.71 1.93
CA LYS A 4 -6.84 5.52 1.38
C LYS A 4 -7.05 6.34 0.11
N GLU A 5 -6.40 7.49 -0.02
CA GLU A 5 -6.41 8.31 -1.24
C GLU A 5 -5.69 7.61 -2.40
N VAL A 6 -4.58 6.93 -2.13
CA VAL A 6 -3.86 6.13 -3.16
C VAL A 6 -4.66 4.90 -3.58
N VAL A 7 -5.31 4.24 -2.62
CA VAL A 7 -6.06 3.00 -2.84
C VAL A 7 -7.42 3.26 -3.52
N GLY A 8 -7.98 4.46 -3.36
CA GLY A 8 -9.26 4.83 -3.97
C GLY A 8 -10.47 4.15 -3.35
N GLU A 9 -11.60 4.19 -4.05
CA GLU A 9 -12.88 3.66 -3.56
C GLU A 9 -12.94 2.13 -3.63
N ASP A 10 -12.25 1.53 -4.59
CA ASP A 10 -12.24 0.08 -4.84
C ASP A 10 -11.42 -0.74 -3.84
N GLY A 11 -10.72 -0.07 -2.93
CA GLY A 11 -9.93 -0.75 -1.91
C GLY A 11 -10.20 -0.29 -0.49
N ILE A 12 -9.93 -1.17 0.47
CA ILE A 12 -10.12 -0.94 1.90
C ILE A 12 -8.73 -0.93 2.55
N VAL A 13 -8.51 0.01 3.46
CA VAL A 13 -7.27 0.11 4.23
C VAL A 13 -7.60 -0.07 5.71
N GLY A 14 -6.95 -1.04 6.35
CA GLY A 14 -7.02 -1.27 7.79
C GLY A 14 -5.63 -1.22 8.42
N ARG A 15 -5.54 -0.78 9.68
CA ARG A 15 -4.32 -0.90 10.50
C ARG A 15 -4.48 -2.10 11.40
N ILE A 16 -3.53 -3.03 11.38
CA ILE A 16 -3.60 -4.27 12.16
C ILE A 16 -2.93 -4.09 13.52
N GLY A 17 -1.79 -3.38 13.55
CA GLY A 17 -1.06 -3.07 14.77
C GLY A 17 0.25 -2.38 14.45
N GLY A 18 0.83 -1.62 15.40
CA GLY A 18 2.11 -0.94 15.17
C GLY A 18 2.10 -0.11 13.88
N ASP A 19 3.04 -0.38 12.98
CA ASP A 19 3.18 0.20 11.65
C ASP A 19 2.64 -0.70 10.51
N GLU A 20 1.93 -1.79 10.85
CA GLU A 20 1.38 -2.74 9.89
C GLU A 20 -0.01 -2.33 9.38
N PHE A 21 -0.14 -2.33 8.06
CA PHE A 21 -1.38 -2.03 7.35
C PHE A 21 -1.79 -3.20 6.46
N MET A 22 -3.07 -3.50 6.44
CA MET A 22 -3.69 -4.43 5.49
C MET A 22 -4.50 -3.65 4.45
N ILE A 23 -4.30 -4.00 3.19
CA ILE A 23 -5.02 -3.38 2.07
C ILE A 23 -5.74 -4.48 1.30
N VAL A 24 -7.05 -4.33 1.12
CA VAL A 24 -7.87 -5.23 0.31
C VAL A 24 -8.30 -4.48 -0.94
N LEU A 25 -7.90 -4.96 -2.11
CA LEU A 25 -8.25 -4.36 -3.41
C LEU A 25 -9.29 -5.25 -4.11
N LYS A 26 -10.39 -4.66 -4.58
CA LYS A 26 -11.42 -5.39 -5.34
C LYS A 26 -11.26 -5.11 -6.83
N GLY A 27 -11.48 -6.13 -7.66
CA GLY A 27 -11.56 -5.96 -9.12
C GLY A 27 -10.23 -5.75 -9.85
N ILE A 28 -9.09 -5.95 -9.19
CA ILE A 28 -7.78 -5.95 -9.86
C ILE A 28 -7.54 -7.34 -10.46
N ASN A 29 -7.64 -7.43 -11.78
CA ASN A 29 -7.39 -8.66 -12.55
C ASN A 29 -6.17 -8.53 -13.48
N ASP A 30 -5.42 -7.44 -13.37
CA ASP A 30 -4.26 -7.13 -14.20
C ASP A 30 -3.03 -6.85 -13.34
N ASP A 31 -1.96 -7.59 -13.59
CA ASP A 31 -0.67 -7.44 -12.92
C ASP A 31 -0.07 -6.05 -13.15
N TYR A 32 -0.31 -5.43 -14.30
CA TYR A 32 0.20 -4.09 -14.57
C TYR A 32 -0.49 -3.04 -13.70
N ALA A 33 -1.83 -3.10 -13.62
CA ALA A 33 -2.61 -2.28 -12.69
C ALA A 33 -2.18 -2.50 -11.23
N LEU A 34 -2.01 -3.76 -10.80
CA LEU A 34 -1.54 -4.09 -9.45
C LEU A 34 -0.17 -3.46 -9.16
N ARG A 35 0.80 -3.63 -10.07
CA ARG A 35 2.14 -3.04 -9.92
C ARG A 35 2.08 -1.52 -9.83
N GLY A 36 1.18 -0.88 -10.57
CA GLY A 36 0.92 0.55 -10.49
C GLY A 36 0.51 0.98 -9.07
N VAL A 37 -0.49 0.29 -8.50
CA VAL A 37 -0.98 0.56 -7.14
C VAL A 37 0.12 0.32 -6.10
N LEU A 38 0.83 -0.81 -6.16
CA LEU A 38 1.93 -1.13 -5.23
C LEU A 38 3.03 -0.08 -5.26
N ARG A 39 3.40 0.41 -6.45
CA ARG A 39 4.40 1.47 -6.61
C ARG A 39 3.91 2.79 -6.04
N ALA A 40 2.64 3.13 -6.23
CA ALA A 40 2.03 4.34 -5.69
C ALA A 40 2.02 4.30 -4.15
N ILE A 41 1.62 3.18 -3.55
CA ILE A 41 1.65 2.97 -2.09
C ILE A 41 3.06 3.19 -1.53
N ARG A 42 4.06 2.50 -2.09
CA ARG A 42 5.46 2.62 -1.65
C ARG A 42 5.97 4.07 -1.77
N THR A 43 5.60 4.75 -2.85
CA THR A 43 5.98 6.15 -3.07
C THR A 43 5.35 7.07 -2.02
N GLN A 44 4.06 6.90 -1.76
CA GLN A 44 3.34 7.70 -0.77
C GLN A 44 3.92 7.53 0.63
N VAL A 45 4.23 6.30 1.04
CA VAL A 45 4.85 6.05 2.35
C VAL A 45 6.21 6.75 2.43
N LYS A 46 7.06 6.62 1.40
CA LYS A 46 8.36 7.30 1.36
C LYS A 46 8.23 8.82 1.47
N TRP A 47 7.25 9.43 0.79
CA TRP A 47 7.03 10.87 0.85
C TRP A 47 6.54 11.33 2.22
N GLU A 48 5.73 10.52 2.89
CA GLU A 48 5.18 10.88 4.20
C GLU A 48 6.26 11.13 5.24
N PHE A 49 7.29 10.30 5.25
CA PHE A 49 8.37 10.37 6.22
C PHE A 49 9.59 11.16 5.73
N LYS A 50 9.53 11.75 4.53
CA LYS A 50 10.66 12.46 3.91
C LYS A 50 11.05 13.74 4.68
N ASN A 51 10.09 14.40 5.32
CA ASN A 51 10.32 15.67 6.00
C ASN A 51 10.52 15.53 7.51
N ASP A 52 10.25 14.35 8.08
CA ASP A 52 10.29 14.18 9.53
C ASP A 52 11.73 14.03 10.06
N TYR A 53 12.68 13.59 9.21
CA TYR A 53 14.07 13.38 9.59
C TYR A 53 15.00 13.47 8.38
N GLU A 54 15.93 14.44 8.37
CA GLU A 54 16.87 14.66 7.25
C GLU A 54 17.79 13.45 6.94
N ASN A 55 17.90 12.48 7.86
CA ASN A 55 18.77 11.30 7.72
C ASN A 55 18.04 9.96 7.97
N PHE A 56 16.71 9.92 7.94
CA PHE A 56 15.95 8.68 8.16
C PHE A 56 15.27 8.22 6.86
N GLN A 57 15.56 6.99 6.45
CA GLN A 57 14.92 6.38 5.29
C GLN A 57 13.92 5.33 5.75
N VAL A 58 12.63 5.65 5.65
CA VAL A 58 11.57 4.66 5.81
C VAL A 58 11.46 3.84 4.53
N THR A 59 11.57 2.53 4.67
CA THR A 59 11.27 1.56 3.63
C THR A 59 10.00 0.79 4.02
N THR A 60 9.34 0.19 3.04
CA THR A 60 8.14 -0.61 3.26
C THR A 60 8.21 -1.87 2.43
N SER A 61 7.91 -2.98 3.07
CA SER A 61 7.71 -4.28 2.44
C SER A 61 6.22 -4.50 2.19
N ILE A 62 5.86 -5.11 1.06
CA ILE A 62 4.46 -5.39 0.71
C ILE A 62 4.36 -6.84 0.23
N GLY A 63 3.58 -7.65 0.95
CA GLY A 63 3.16 -8.98 0.50
C GLY A 63 1.82 -8.89 -0.24
N VAL A 64 1.63 -9.70 -1.28
CA VAL A 64 0.39 -9.74 -2.06
C VAL A 64 -0.12 -11.16 -2.13
N ALA A 65 -1.43 -11.31 -1.93
CA ALA A 65 -2.16 -12.56 -2.03
C ALA A 65 -3.44 -12.32 -2.85
N PHE A 66 -3.81 -13.26 -3.72
CA PHE A 66 -5.00 -13.19 -4.57
C PHE A 66 -6.04 -14.20 -4.09
N SER A 67 -7.29 -13.79 -3.91
CA SER A 67 -8.38 -14.73 -3.65
C SER A 67 -9.11 -15.08 -4.96
N PRO A 68 -9.46 -16.37 -5.23
CA PRO A 68 -9.29 -17.54 -4.36
C PRO A 68 -7.94 -18.27 -4.54
N ASN A 69 -7.09 -17.83 -5.46
CA ASN A 69 -5.94 -18.63 -5.93
C ASN A 69 -4.79 -18.78 -4.91
N ASN A 70 -4.65 -17.86 -3.95
CA ASN A 70 -3.57 -17.78 -2.97
C ASN A 70 -4.12 -17.28 -1.62
N GLY A 71 -4.80 -18.17 -0.89
CA GLY A 71 -5.20 -17.96 0.51
C GLY A 71 -4.13 -18.43 1.49
#